data_AF-L2GLZ5-F1
#
_entry.id   AF-L2GLZ5-F1
#
_cell.length_a   1.000
_cell.length_b   1.000
_cell.length_c   1.000
_cell.angle_alpha   90.00
_cell.angle_beta   90.00
_cell.angle_gamma   90.00
#
_symmetry.space_group_name_H-M   'P 1'
#
loop_
_entity.id
_entity.type
_entity.pdbx_description
1 polymer ?
#
loop_
_entity_poly.entity_id
_entity_poly.type
_entity_poly.pdbx_seq_one_letter_code
_entity_poly.pdbx_strand_id
1 'polypeptide(L)'
;MGSVFSRKLTIKDKLLNLENEVIKNEYELNVLKRQSYYSTLFISFFSIPIASYFAYIFEIPLIIALALLFMALTGLIYLLKTIKRKKIEYKEKKLSALKQERKSLIEQCKSDVNFSTTKSIIEKYEEEESRSTFFNQLKRKKRSALDSVTDFVLGSDPSNLNALICRKCGVHNGLIDPKNDDFAFFQCYNCDFRNERRGGQKDEKSGI
;
A
#
# COMPACT_ATOMS: atom_id res chain seq x y z
N MET A 1 -33.67 -32.75 -13.30
CA MET A 1 -32.27 -32.78 -12.76
C MET A 1 -31.41 -31.97 -13.72
N GLY A 2 -31.26 -30.67 -13.46
CA GLY A 2 -30.51 -29.78 -14.36
C GLY A 2 -29.04 -29.80 -14.02
N SER A 3 -28.21 -30.27 -14.95
CA SER A 3 -26.76 -30.16 -14.86
C SER A 3 -26.37 -28.68 -14.98
N VAL A 4 -25.93 -28.10 -13.88
CA VAL A 4 -25.33 -26.77 -13.89
C VAL A 4 -23.97 -26.91 -14.57
N PHE A 5 -23.95 -26.69 -15.88
CA PHE A 5 -22.73 -26.55 -16.65
C PHE A 5 -22.00 -25.31 -16.12
N SER A 6 -21.13 -25.49 -15.13
CA SER A 6 -20.31 -24.41 -14.60
C SER A 6 -19.42 -23.92 -15.73
N ARG A 7 -19.63 -22.68 -16.16
CA ARG A 7 -18.69 -21.95 -17.00
C ARG A 7 -17.29 -22.05 -16.36
N LYS A 8 -16.25 -22.24 -17.16
CA LYS A 8 -14.86 -22.21 -16.68
C LYS A 8 -14.63 -20.84 -16.01
N LEU A 9 -14.29 -20.84 -14.72
CA LEU A 9 -14.02 -19.60 -13.98
C LEU A 9 -12.86 -18.84 -14.62
N THR A 10 -13.07 -17.57 -14.91
CA THR A 10 -11.99 -16.69 -15.36
C THR A 10 -11.02 -16.43 -14.21
N ILE A 11 -9.78 -16.03 -14.53
CA ILE A 11 -8.77 -15.74 -13.51
C ILE A 11 -9.25 -14.62 -12.57
N LYS A 12 -9.98 -13.63 -13.09
CA LYS A 12 -10.64 -12.58 -12.31
C LYS A 12 -11.63 -13.14 -11.30
N ASP A 13 -12.47 -14.09 -11.71
CA ASP A 13 -13.44 -14.73 -10.82
C ASP A 13 -12.75 -15.54 -9.71
N LYS A 14 -11.62 -16.19 -10.03
CA LYS A 14 -10.80 -16.90 -9.03
C LYS A 14 -10.21 -15.94 -7.99
N LEU A 15 -9.67 -14.81 -8.44
CA LEU A 15 -9.13 -13.78 -7.55
C LEU A 15 -10.21 -13.21 -6.63
N LEU A 16 -11.39 -12.91 -7.17
CA LEU A 16 -12.53 -12.42 -6.39
C LEU A 16 -12.99 -13.45 -5.34
N ASN A 17 -13.04 -14.73 -5.71
CA ASN A 17 -13.39 -15.79 -4.77
C ASN A 17 -12.37 -15.94 -3.64
N LEU A 18 -11.07 -15.91 -3.96
CA LEU A 18 -10.01 -15.93 -2.95
C LEU A 18 -10.08 -14.72 -2.01
N GLU A 19 -10.37 -13.54 -2.54
CA GLU A 19 -10.55 -12.33 -1.73
C GLU A 19 -11.73 -12.46 -0.77
N ASN A 20 -12.89 -12.92 -1.26
CA ASN A 20 -14.06 -13.17 -0.44
C ASN A 20 -13.79 -14.24 0.64
N GLU A 21 -13.07 -15.31 0.30
CA GLU A 21 -12.67 -16.33 1.27
C GLU A 21 -11.72 -15.77 2.34
N VAL A 22 -10.75 -14.94 1.96
CA VAL A 22 -9.83 -14.27 2.89
C VAL A 22 -10.63 -13.39 3.86
N ILE A 23 -11.51 -12.53 3.36
CA ILE A 23 -12.35 -11.64 4.17
C ILE A 23 -13.21 -12.45 5.14
N LYS A 24 -13.86 -13.52 4.66
CA LYS A 24 -14.69 -14.39 5.49
C LYS A 24 -13.88 -15.07 6.60
N ASN A 25 -12.71 -15.62 6.27
CA ASN A 25 -11.85 -16.28 7.25
C ASN A 25 -11.28 -15.29 8.27
N GLU A 26 -10.93 -14.07 7.86
CA GLU A 26 -10.51 -12.98 8.77
C GLU A 26 -11.61 -12.59 9.74
N TYR A 27 -12.83 -12.43 9.25
CA TYR A 27 -13.99 -12.15 10.08
C TYR A 27 -14.22 -13.27 11.10
N GLU A 28 -14.28 -14.53 10.66
CA GLU A 28 -14.44 -15.68 11.56
C GLU A 28 -13.33 -15.77 12.61
N LEU A 29 -12.07 -15.51 12.21
CA LEU A 29 -10.94 -15.50 13.13
C LEU A 29 -11.09 -14.42 14.20
N ASN A 30 -11.47 -13.19 13.81
CA ASN A 30 -11.67 -12.08 14.72
C ASN A 30 -12.84 -12.32 15.67
N VAL A 31 -13.94 -12.89 15.18
CA VAL A 31 -15.08 -13.32 16.01
C VAL A 31 -14.64 -14.36 17.03
N LEU A 32 -13.87 -15.38 16.64
CA LEU A 32 -13.38 -16.41 17.55
C LEU A 32 -12.43 -15.83 18.62
N LYS A 33 -11.52 -14.92 18.23
CA LYS A 33 -10.63 -14.22 19.18
C LYS A 33 -11.44 -13.41 20.19
N ARG A 34 -12.41 -12.64 19.72
CA ARG A 34 -13.32 -11.85 20.55
C ARG A 34 -14.15 -12.72 21.49
N GLN A 35 -14.78 -13.77 20.97
CA GLN A 35 -15.57 -14.73 21.74
C GLN A 35 -14.71 -15.45 22.80
N SER A 36 -13.47 -15.80 22.46
CA SER A 36 -12.54 -16.41 23.41
C SER A 36 -12.24 -15.49 24.60
N TYR A 37 -12.06 -14.20 24.35
CA TYR A 37 -11.80 -13.19 25.38
C TYR A 37 -13.00 -13.01 26.32
N TYR A 38 -14.20 -12.78 25.77
CA TYR A 38 -15.42 -12.62 26.57
C TYR A 38 -15.77 -13.88 27.36
N SER A 39 -15.56 -15.07 26.78
CA SER A 39 -15.79 -16.34 27.49
C SER A 39 -14.88 -16.50 28.71
N THR A 40 -13.61 -16.06 28.64
CA THR A 40 -12.71 -16.10 29.80
C THR A 40 -13.14 -15.10 30.88
N LEU A 41 -13.52 -13.88 30.48
CA LEU A 41 -14.02 -12.87 31.41
C LEU A 41 -15.29 -13.33 32.14
N PHE A 42 -16.22 -13.94 31.40
CA PHE A 42 -17.46 -14.48 31.94
C PHE A 42 -17.18 -15.57 33.00
N ILE A 43 -16.31 -16.54 32.69
CA ILE A 43 -15.94 -17.60 33.65
C ILE A 43 -15.34 -16.99 34.93
N SER A 44 -14.43 -16.02 34.80
CA SER A 44 -13.84 -15.35 35.96
C SER A 44 -14.89 -14.61 36.79
N PHE A 45 -15.83 -13.90 36.16
CA PHE A 45 -16.86 -13.11 36.85
C PHE A 45 -17.83 -13.98 37.65
N PHE A 46 -18.32 -15.09 37.06
CA PHE A 46 -19.30 -15.95 37.73
C PHE A 46 -18.68 -16.89 38.78
N SER A 47 -17.38 -17.11 38.74
CA SER A 47 -16.72 -18.06 39.65
C SER A 47 -16.72 -17.64 41.13
N ILE A 48 -16.62 -16.34 41.40
CA ILE A 48 -16.54 -15.76 42.75
C ILE A 48 -17.85 -15.92 43.53
N PRO A 49 -19.03 -15.51 43.01
CA PRO A 49 -20.29 -15.69 43.72
C PRO A 49 -20.63 -17.18 43.91
N ILE A 50 -20.26 -18.03 42.93
CA ILE A 50 -20.43 -19.48 43.04
C ILE A 50 -19.62 -20.02 44.24
N ALA A 51 -18.33 -19.70 44.35
CA ALA A 51 -17.53 -20.12 45.51
C ALA A 51 -18.05 -19.59 46.84
N SER A 52 -18.49 -18.33 46.89
CA SER A 52 -19.04 -17.73 48.11
C SER A 52 -20.30 -18.46 48.57
N TYR A 53 -21.17 -18.85 47.64
CA TYR A 53 -22.38 -19.62 47.94
C TYR A 53 -22.07 -21.04 48.41
N PHE A 54 -21.13 -21.73 47.74
CA PHE A 54 -20.66 -23.05 48.16
C PHE A 54 -20.01 -23.01 49.56
N ALA A 55 -19.21 -21.99 49.88
CA ALA A 55 -18.61 -21.86 51.22
C ALA A 55 -19.67 -21.76 52.33
N TYR A 56 -20.77 -21.04 52.07
CA TYR A 56 -21.88 -20.88 53.02
C TYR A 56 -22.62 -22.19 53.31
N ILE A 57 -22.91 -23.00 52.28
CA ILE A 57 -23.67 -24.26 52.45
C ILE A 57 -22.88 -25.33 53.21
N PHE A 58 -21.56 -25.42 52.98
CA PHE A 58 -20.74 -26.50 53.51
C PHE A 58 -19.98 -26.12 54.80
N GLU A 59 -20.23 -24.92 55.35
CA GLU A 59 -19.54 -24.38 56.54
C GLU A 59 -18.00 -24.40 56.44
N ILE A 60 -17.46 -24.37 55.21
CA ILE A 60 -16.02 -24.36 54.94
C ILE A 60 -15.49 -22.93 55.14
N PRO A 61 -14.33 -22.73 55.77
CA PRO A 61 -13.73 -21.40 55.89
C PRO A 61 -13.52 -20.77 54.51
N LEU A 62 -14.03 -19.54 54.34
CA LEU A 62 -14.05 -18.81 53.06
C LEU A 62 -12.67 -18.76 52.37
N ILE A 63 -11.59 -18.62 53.14
CA ILE A 63 -10.21 -18.56 52.63
C ILE A 63 -9.82 -19.85 51.90
N ILE A 64 -10.13 -21.02 52.47
CA ILE A 64 -9.80 -22.31 51.86
C ILE A 64 -10.65 -22.53 50.60
N ALA A 65 -11.94 -22.18 50.64
CA ALA A 65 -12.82 -22.28 49.48
C ALA A 65 -12.36 -21.38 48.30
N LEU A 66 -11.95 -20.14 48.58
CA LEU A 66 -11.42 -19.22 47.57
C LEU A 66 -10.09 -19.69 46.98
N ALA A 67 -9.19 -20.25 47.80
CA ALA A 67 -7.91 -20.79 47.35
C ALA A 67 -8.10 -21.98 46.40
N LEU A 68 -9.02 -22.90 46.74
CA LEU A 68 -9.36 -24.05 45.88
C LEU A 68 -10.02 -23.61 44.58
N LEU A 69 -10.94 -22.63 44.64
CA LEU A 69 -11.54 -22.04 43.44
C LEU A 69 -10.46 -21.43 42.53
N PHE A 70 -9.53 -20.64 43.08
CA PHE A 70 -8.50 -19.99 42.29
C PHE A 70 -7.58 -21.00 41.56
N MET A 71 -7.16 -22.05 42.27
CA MET A 71 -6.39 -23.16 41.67
C MET A 71 -7.18 -23.87 40.56
N ALA A 72 -8.46 -24.15 40.78
CA ALA A 72 -9.31 -24.83 39.78
C ALA A 72 -9.56 -23.96 38.54
N LEU A 73 -9.87 -22.67 38.73
CA LEU A 73 -10.13 -21.74 37.64
C LEU A 73 -8.90 -21.46 36.79
N THR A 74 -7.73 -21.29 37.41
CA THR A 74 -6.49 -21.02 36.66
C THR A 74 -6.14 -22.21 35.76
N GLY A 75 -6.27 -23.44 36.27
CA GLY A 75 -6.13 -24.66 35.48
C GLY A 75 -7.14 -24.77 34.34
N LEU A 76 -8.43 -24.53 34.63
CA LEU A 76 -9.51 -24.56 33.63
C LEU A 76 -9.32 -23.50 32.54
N ILE A 77 -9.03 -22.26 32.91
CA ILE A 77 -8.78 -21.15 31.98
C ILE A 77 -7.55 -21.45 31.12
N TYR A 78 -6.47 -21.98 31.71
CA TYR A 78 -5.27 -22.36 30.96
C TYR A 78 -5.57 -23.45 29.91
N LEU A 79 -6.33 -24.49 30.28
CA LEU A 79 -6.74 -25.55 29.37
C LEU A 79 -7.60 -25.01 28.22
N LEU A 80 -8.65 -24.24 28.54
CA LEU A 80 -9.55 -23.63 27.54
C LEU A 80 -8.78 -22.68 26.61
N LYS A 81 -7.87 -21.87 27.16
CA LYS A 81 -7.00 -20.98 26.38
C LYS A 81 -6.10 -21.77 25.44
N THR A 82 -5.58 -22.91 25.88
CA THR A 82 -4.72 -23.79 25.06
C THR A 82 -5.49 -24.39 23.89
N ILE A 83 -6.68 -24.93 24.14
CA ILE A 83 -7.54 -25.50 23.08
C ILE A 83 -7.92 -24.42 22.06
N LYS A 84 -8.37 -23.25 22.52
CA LYS A 84 -8.75 -22.13 21.65
C LYS A 84 -7.56 -21.57 20.87
N ARG A 85 -6.38 -21.49 21.48
CA ARG A 85 -5.13 -21.04 20.81
C ARG A 85 -4.78 -21.94 19.63
N LYS A 86 -4.83 -23.27 19.80
CA LYS A 86 -4.57 -24.22 18.70
C LYS A 86 -5.55 -24.03 17.53
N LYS A 87 -6.84 -23.79 17.82
CA LYS A 87 -7.85 -23.52 16.78
C LYS A 87 -7.60 -22.21 16.03
N ILE A 88 -7.19 -21.16 16.76
CA ILE A 88 -6.84 -19.85 16.18
C ILE A 88 -5.61 -20.00 15.28
N GLU A 89 -4.57 -20.66 15.75
CA GLU A 89 -3.33 -20.87 15.00
C GLU A 89 -3.56 -21.66 13.71
N TYR A 90 -4.40 -22.70 13.76
CA TYR A 90 -4.80 -23.45 12.56
C TYR A 90 -5.49 -22.55 11.52
N LYS A 91 -6.44 -21.69 11.96
CA LYS A 91 -7.13 -20.75 11.06
C LYS A 91 -6.18 -19.67 10.53
N GLU A 92 -5.24 -19.19 11.32
CA GLU A 92 -4.21 -18.23 10.89
C GLU A 92 -3.31 -18.83 9.80
N LYS A 93 -2.85 -20.08 9.98
CA LYS A 93 -2.07 -20.80 8.97
C LYS A 93 -2.86 -21.00 7.67
N LYS A 94 -4.15 -21.36 7.76
CA LYS A 94 -5.01 -21.46 6.58
C LYS A 94 -5.16 -20.12 5.87
N LEU A 95 -5.34 -19.04 6.63
CA LEU A 95 -5.45 -17.69 6.08
C LEU A 95 -4.15 -17.24 5.40
N SER A 96 -2.98 -17.54 5.97
CA SER A 96 -1.70 -17.23 5.34
C SER A 96 -1.50 -17.99 4.03
N ALA A 97 -1.94 -19.24 3.95
CA ALA A 97 -1.89 -20.04 2.73
C ALA A 97 -2.77 -19.43 1.62
N LEU A 98 -4.02 -19.05 1.94
CA LEU A 98 -4.93 -18.39 0.99
C LEU A 98 -4.36 -17.04 0.50
N LYS A 99 -3.75 -16.25 1.39
CA LYS A 99 -3.09 -14.99 1.02
C LYS A 99 -1.87 -15.22 0.12
N GLN A 100 -1.14 -16.31 0.31
CA GLN A 100 0.00 -16.68 -0.53
C GLN A 100 -0.46 -17.15 -1.92
N GLU A 101 -1.51 -17.95 -2.00
CA GLU A 101 -2.13 -18.37 -3.27
C GLU A 101 -2.62 -17.15 -4.08
N ARG A 102 -3.24 -16.17 -3.43
CA ARG A 102 -3.62 -14.92 -4.09
C ARG A 102 -2.40 -14.20 -4.66
N LYS A 103 -1.28 -14.15 -3.93
CA LYS A 103 -0.05 -13.50 -4.39
C LYS A 103 0.55 -14.23 -5.59
N SER A 104 0.63 -15.55 -5.56
CA SER A 104 1.19 -16.33 -6.67
C SER A 104 0.34 -16.22 -7.93
N LEU A 105 -0.99 -16.18 -7.82
CA LEU A 105 -1.87 -15.94 -8.98
C LEU A 105 -1.69 -14.54 -9.58
N ILE A 106 -1.47 -13.52 -8.74
CA ILE A 106 -1.16 -12.17 -9.23
C ILE A 106 0.20 -12.17 -9.95
N GLU A 107 1.21 -12.86 -9.43
CA GLU A 107 2.51 -13.01 -10.10
C GLU A 107 2.40 -13.74 -11.43
N GLN A 108 1.62 -14.82 -11.48
CA GLN A 108 1.33 -15.52 -12.73
C GLN A 108 0.61 -14.62 -13.74
N CYS A 109 -0.34 -13.80 -13.29
CA CYS A 109 -0.97 -12.80 -14.17
C CYS A 109 0.03 -11.78 -14.69
N LYS A 110 1.03 -11.39 -13.89
CA LYS A 110 2.09 -10.46 -14.31
C LYS A 110 3.06 -11.09 -15.33
N SER A 111 3.26 -12.41 -15.30
CA SER A 111 4.10 -13.12 -16.27
C SER A 111 3.35 -13.46 -17.57
N ASP A 112 2.08 -13.88 -17.45
CA ASP A 112 1.25 -14.32 -18.59
C ASP A 112 0.72 -13.13 -19.40
N VAL A 113 0.43 -12.00 -18.75
CA VAL A 113 0.28 -10.70 -19.42
C VAL A 113 1.69 -10.19 -19.66
N ASN A 114 2.30 -10.74 -20.69
CA ASN A 114 3.69 -10.52 -20.99
C ASN A 114 3.83 -9.10 -21.58
N PHE A 115 3.76 -8.10 -20.69
CA PHE A 115 4.13 -6.71 -20.88
C PHE A 115 5.44 -6.62 -21.66
N SER A 116 6.36 -7.58 -21.47
CA SER A 116 7.60 -7.70 -22.24
C SER A 116 7.39 -8.15 -23.69
N THR A 117 6.56 -9.15 -23.99
CA THR A 117 6.23 -9.48 -25.40
C THR A 117 5.31 -8.47 -26.07
N THR A 118 4.34 -7.90 -25.35
CA THR A 118 3.50 -6.82 -25.88
C THR A 118 4.36 -5.59 -26.13
N LYS A 119 5.30 -5.25 -25.23
CA LYS A 119 6.32 -4.20 -25.42
C LYS A 119 7.27 -4.52 -26.58
N SER A 120 7.74 -5.75 -26.75
CA SER A 120 8.66 -6.08 -27.85
C SER A 120 7.98 -6.11 -29.21
N ILE A 121 6.70 -6.48 -29.26
CA ILE A 121 5.87 -6.33 -30.47
C ILE A 121 5.64 -4.85 -30.77
N ILE A 122 5.29 -4.06 -29.76
CA ILE A 122 5.10 -2.62 -29.87
C ILE A 122 6.41 -1.96 -30.34
N GLU A 123 7.54 -2.16 -29.67
CA GLU A 123 8.89 -1.68 -30.05
C GLU A 123 9.26 -2.08 -31.49
N LYS A 124 8.91 -3.29 -31.94
CA LYS A 124 9.17 -3.77 -33.31
C LYS A 124 8.39 -3.02 -34.40
N TYR A 125 7.23 -2.44 -34.07
CA TYR A 125 6.37 -1.73 -35.04
C TYR A 125 6.29 -0.21 -34.77
N GLU A 126 6.87 0.28 -33.68
CA GLU A 126 6.79 1.69 -33.23
C GLU A 126 7.98 2.57 -33.64
N GLU A 127 9.03 2.02 -34.27
CA GLU A 127 10.32 2.72 -34.39
C GLU A 127 10.37 3.99 -35.25
N GLU A 128 9.35 4.33 -36.04
CA GLU A 128 9.33 5.61 -36.77
C GLU A 128 8.15 6.54 -36.43
N GLU A 129 6.91 6.05 -36.33
CA GLU A 129 5.73 6.94 -36.30
C GLU A 129 5.26 7.31 -34.87
N SER A 130 5.46 6.41 -33.91
CA SER A 130 4.98 6.57 -32.53
C SER A 130 5.90 7.44 -31.66
N ARG A 131 7.21 7.43 -31.94
CA ARG A 131 8.21 8.14 -31.14
C ARG A 131 7.94 9.65 -31.19
N SER A 132 7.68 10.18 -32.39
CA SER A 132 7.32 11.60 -32.61
C SER A 132 6.02 12.02 -31.91
N THR A 133 4.99 11.19 -32.02
CA THR A 133 3.64 11.50 -31.49
C THR A 133 3.58 11.36 -29.96
N PHE A 134 4.28 10.38 -29.38
CA PHE A 134 4.41 10.17 -27.94
C PHE A 134 5.17 11.30 -27.24
N PHE A 135 6.31 11.75 -27.78
CA PHE A 135 7.06 12.88 -27.22
C PHE A 135 6.25 14.20 -27.28
N ASN A 136 5.47 14.40 -28.35
CA ASN A 136 4.56 15.55 -28.46
C ASN A 136 3.37 15.47 -27.48
N GLN A 137 2.87 14.28 -27.16
CA GLN A 137 1.81 14.10 -26.17
C GLN A 137 2.30 14.26 -24.72
N LEU A 138 3.52 13.76 -24.40
CA LEU A 138 4.11 13.96 -23.08
C LEU A 138 4.39 15.44 -22.78
N LYS A 139 4.83 16.22 -23.77
CA LYS A 139 4.93 17.69 -23.64
C LYS A 139 3.59 18.35 -23.28
N ARG A 140 2.45 17.75 -23.65
CA ARG A 140 1.11 18.35 -23.50
C ARG A 140 0.41 17.98 -22.19
N LYS A 141 0.83 16.92 -21.49
CA LYS A 141 0.18 16.47 -20.26
C LYS A 141 0.67 17.31 -19.07
N LYS A 142 -0.20 18.18 -18.55
CA LYS A 142 0.04 19.08 -17.40
C LYS A 142 0.85 18.39 -16.30
N ARG A 143 1.95 19.04 -15.88
CA ARG A 143 2.82 18.61 -14.77
C ARG A 143 1.98 18.28 -13.53
N SER A 144 2.20 17.09 -12.98
CA SER A 144 1.51 16.58 -11.77
C SER A 144 2.35 16.93 -10.54
N ALA A 145 1.71 17.04 -9.37
CA ALA A 145 2.35 17.37 -8.07
C ALA A 145 3.53 16.45 -7.68
N LEU A 146 3.70 15.32 -8.37
CA LEU A 146 4.85 14.44 -8.24
C LEU A 146 6.16 15.06 -8.73
N ASP A 147 6.13 15.99 -9.70
CA ASP A 147 7.34 16.73 -10.13
C ASP A 147 7.89 17.61 -9.01
N SER A 148 7.03 18.14 -8.14
CA SER A 148 7.44 18.98 -7.01
C SER A 148 8.19 18.19 -5.93
N VAL A 149 7.93 16.87 -5.85
CA VAL A 149 8.61 15.98 -4.90
C VAL A 149 10.00 15.61 -5.42
N THR A 150 10.15 15.42 -6.74
CA THR A 150 11.47 15.19 -7.35
C THR A 150 12.39 16.40 -7.21
N ASP A 151 11.87 17.62 -7.32
CA ASP A 151 12.67 18.84 -7.15
C ASP A 151 13.15 19.02 -5.70
N PHE A 152 12.32 18.64 -4.72
CA PHE A 152 12.72 18.62 -3.30
C PHE A 152 13.82 17.58 -3.00
N VAL A 153 13.75 16.39 -3.62
CA VAL A 153 14.76 15.33 -3.46
C VAL A 153 16.09 15.70 -4.12
N LEU A 154 16.06 16.51 -5.18
CA LEU A 154 17.25 16.92 -5.94
C LEU A 154 17.96 18.16 -5.38
N GLY A 155 17.49 18.74 -4.27
CA GLY A 155 18.28 19.65 -3.42
C GLY A 155 18.69 20.99 -4.04
N SER A 156 18.05 21.45 -5.11
CA SER A 156 18.28 22.81 -5.64
C SER A 156 17.29 23.76 -4.98
N ASP A 157 17.78 24.69 -4.16
CA ASP A 157 16.96 25.71 -3.53
C ASP A 157 16.37 26.63 -4.63
N PRO A 158 15.05 26.57 -4.90
CA PRO A 158 14.43 27.21 -6.07
C PRO A 158 14.44 28.74 -5.98
N SER A 159 14.78 29.30 -4.81
CA SER A 159 14.76 30.73 -4.52
C SER A 159 15.85 31.53 -5.23
N ASN A 160 16.96 30.89 -5.61
CA ASN A 160 18.15 31.55 -6.18
C ASN A 160 18.30 31.35 -7.69
N LEU A 161 17.26 30.85 -8.38
CA LEU A 161 17.30 30.54 -9.81
C LEU A 161 16.46 31.50 -10.64
N ASN A 162 16.93 31.82 -11.84
CA ASN A 162 16.19 32.61 -12.81
C ASN A 162 15.25 31.72 -13.64
N ALA A 163 14.02 32.20 -13.87
CA ALA A 163 13.04 31.51 -14.71
C ALA A 163 13.31 31.73 -16.22
N LEU A 164 13.35 30.65 -16.99
CA LEU A 164 13.48 30.68 -18.45
C LEU A 164 12.12 30.88 -19.12
N ILE A 165 11.71 32.13 -19.28
CA ILE A 165 10.40 32.47 -19.89
C ILE A 165 10.59 32.80 -21.38
N CYS A 166 9.80 32.16 -22.24
CA CYS A 166 9.83 32.41 -23.68
C CYS A 166 9.26 33.79 -24.02
N ARG A 167 10.00 34.61 -24.78
CA ARG A 167 9.57 35.96 -25.19
C ARG A 167 8.45 35.97 -26.23
N LYS A 168 8.29 34.88 -27.00
CA LYS A 168 7.25 34.77 -28.02
C LYS A 168 5.91 34.30 -27.45
N CYS A 169 5.91 33.30 -26.57
CA CYS A 169 4.69 32.66 -26.09
C CYS A 169 4.48 32.76 -24.57
N GLY A 170 5.40 33.35 -23.81
CA GLY A 170 5.28 33.53 -22.36
C GLY A 170 5.43 32.25 -21.52
N VAL A 171 5.64 31.08 -22.14
CA VAL A 171 5.71 29.81 -21.41
C VAL A 171 7.02 29.70 -20.61
N HIS A 172 6.93 29.18 -19.39
CA HIS A 172 8.08 28.84 -18.53
C HIS A 172 8.73 27.52 -18.99
N ASN A 173 10.05 27.55 -19.21
CA ASN A 173 10.86 26.44 -19.74
C ASN A 173 11.84 25.83 -18.71
N GLY A 174 11.75 26.23 -17.44
CA GLY A 174 12.61 25.73 -16.36
C GLY A 174 13.38 26.85 -15.66
N LEU A 175 14.22 26.44 -14.71
CA LEU A 175 15.04 27.32 -13.88
C LEU A 175 16.51 27.18 -14.28
N ILE A 176 17.27 28.27 -14.19
CA ILE A 176 18.72 28.30 -14.42
C ILE A 176 19.41 29.06 -13.28
N ASP A 177 20.58 28.58 -12.85
CA ASP A 177 21.45 29.36 -11.97
C ASP A 177 21.94 30.62 -12.73
N PRO A 178 21.75 31.83 -12.17
CA PRO A 178 22.29 33.06 -12.77
C PRO A 178 23.78 32.98 -13.12
N LYS A 179 24.57 32.19 -12.38
CA LYS A 179 26.03 32.02 -12.57
C LYS A 179 26.41 30.95 -13.59
N ASN A 180 25.46 30.13 -14.05
CA ASN A 180 25.74 29.14 -15.07
C ASN A 180 25.79 29.83 -16.44
N ASP A 181 26.97 29.94 -17.04
CA ASP A 181 27.19 30.55 -18.36
C ASP A 181 27.23 29.54 -19.51
N ASP A 182 26.91 28.26 -19.24
CA ASP A 182 27.13 27.15 -20.16
C ASP A 182 26.25 27.22 -21.42
N PHE A 183 25.21 28.06 -21.44
CA PHE A 183 24.35 28.22 -22.60
C PHE A 183 23.86 29.66 -22.83
N ALA A 184 24.11 30.13 -24.06
CA ALA A 184 23.75 31.47 -24.55
C ALA A 184 22.29 31.61 -25.00
N PHE A 185 21.60 30.49 -25.27
CA PHE A 185 20.22 30.48 -25.73
C PHE A 185 19.51 29.21 -25.26
N PHE A 186 18.18 29.26 -25.21
CA PHE A 186 17.35 28.07 -25.06
C PHE A 186 16.26 28.03 -26.14
N GLN A 187 15.90 26.83 -26.57
CA GLN A 187 14.78 26.62 -27.49
C GLN A 187 13.52 26.35 -26.67
N CYS A 188 12.44 27.09 -26.95
CA CYS A 188 11.19 26.93 -26.20
C CYS A 188 10.52 25.61 -26.56
N TYR A 189 10.20 24.76 -25.58
CA TYR A 189 9.59 23.46 -25.86
C TYR A 189 8.16 23.55 -26.43
N ASN A 190 7.48 24.69 -26.23
CA ASN A 190 6.08 24.89 -26.64
C ASN A 190 5.92 25.47 -28.05
N CYS A 191 6.84 26.32 -28.50
CA CYS A 191 6.70 27.03 -29.79
C CYS A 191 7.97 27.04 -30.63
N ASP A 192 9.01 26.32 -30.19
CA ASP A 192 10.33 26.19 -30.82
C ASP A 192 11.08 27.51 -31.06
N PHE A 193 10.58 28.61 -30.47
CA PHE A 193 11.26 29.89 -30.54
C PHE A 193 12.59 29.87 -29.79
N ARG A 194 13.65 30.30 -30.48
CA ARG A 194 15.00 30.42 -29.93
C ARG A 194 15.11 31.70 -29.10
N ASN A 195 15.21 31.57 -27.80
CA ASN A 195 15.34 32.68 -26.85
C ASN A 195 16.81 32.88 -26.50
N GLU A 196 17.37 34.01 -26.94
CA GLU A 196 18.74 34.40 -26.60
C GLU A 196 18.79 35.04 -25.21
N ARG A 197 19.74 34.59 -24.39
CA ARG A 197 19.95 35.12 -23.04
C ARG A 197 20.66 36.46 -23.15
N ARG A 198 20.10 37.49 -22.52
CA ARG A 198 20.68 38.86 -22.54
C ARG A 198 21.80 39.06 -21.50
N GLY A 199 22.11 38.04 -20.70
CA GLY A 199 22.99 38.14 -19.53
C GLY A 199 24.23 37.27 -19.67
N GLY A 200 25.15 37.76 -20.50
CA GLY A 200 26.60 37.57 -20.41
C GLY A 200 27.29 38.92 -20.68
N GLN A 201 26.62 40.04 -20.35
CA GLN A 201 27.28 41.33 -20.29
C GLN A 201 28.05 41.36 -18.98
N LYS A 202 29.37 41.28 -19.10
CA LYS A 202 30.32 41.60 -18.04
C LYS A 202 29.90 42.91 -17.40
N ASP A 203 29.65 42.89 -16.09
CA ASP A 203 29.73 44.07 -15.25
C ASP A 203 31.20 44.51 -15.22
N GLU A 204 31.62 45.22 -16.26
CA GLU A 204 32.90 45.89 -16.34
C GLU A 204 32.65 47.29 -16.91
N LYS A 205 32.23 48.20 -16.02
CA LYS A 205 32.71 49.60 -15.87
C LYS A 205 31.70 50.47 -15.12
N SER A 206 32.02 50.83 -13.88
CA SER A 206 32.12 52.24 -13.46
C SER A 206 32.82 52.32 -12.10
N GLY A 207 34.15 52.34 -12.12
CA GLY A 207 34.89 53.22 -11.22
C GLY A 207 34.92 54.60 -11.86
N ILE A 208 34.19 55.53 -11.25
CA ILE A 208 34.64 56.90 -10.89
C ILE A 208 34.05 57.14 -9.50
#